data_AF-A0A818MK41-F1
#
_entry.id   AF-A0A818MK41-F1
#
_cell.length_a   1.000
_cell.length_b   1.000
_cell.length_c   1.000
_cell.angle_alpha   90.00
_cell.angle_beta   90.00
_cell.angle_gamma   90.00
#
_symmetry.space_group_name_H-M   'P 1'
#
loop_
_entity.id
_entity.type
_entity.pdbx_description
1 polymer ?
#
loop_
_entity_poly.entity_id
_entity_poly.type
_entity_poly.pdbx_seq_one_letter_code
_entity_poly.pdbx_strand_id
1 'polypeptide(L)'
;YALDRDQKAIELAHEMAKEYPNRLFPFHGQFSELKQIFKNKENFFDGILLDAGTSTMQLNDSKRGFSFRHEGPLDMRMNTKSKSITAYDLVNKLDEATLSRIIRLYGEDQRHRKIARCIYQWRSTFGPISTTTQLANIIKIGLGGSASDVDKLNRPIHPATKTFQALRIVVNDELNELYNGLEQAYT
;
A
#
# COMPACT_ATOMS: atom_id res chain seq x y z
N TYR A 1 21.75 -8.63 5.61
CA TYR A 1 20.43 -9.27 5.80
C TYR A 1 19.38 -8.43 5.12
N ALA A 2 18.40 -9.03 4.46
CA ALA A 2 17.31 -8.31 3.80
C ALA A 2 15.99 -8.97 4.17
N LEU A 3 14.99 -8.17 4.50
CA LEU A 3 13.66 -8.61 4.93
C LEU A 3 12.61 -7.88 4.10
N ASP A 4 11.66 -8.62 3.54
CA ASP A 4 10.54 -8.06 2.80
C ASP A 4 9.32 -8.99 2.92
N ARG A 5 8.13 -8.41 3.00
CA ARG A 5 6.85 -9.13 3.04
C ARG A 5 6.36 -9.53 1.65
N ASP A 6 6.88 -8.89 0.61
CA ASP A 6 6.57 -9.18 -0.78
C ASP A 6 7.42 -10.36 -1.27
N GLN A 7 6.74 -11.46 -1.59
CA GLN A 7 7.39 -12.67 -2.11
C GLN A 7 8.26 -12.36 -3.33
N LYS A 8 7.84 -11.42 -4.20
CA LYS A 8 8.59 -11.13 -5.42
C LYS A 8 9.92 -10.43 -5.14
N ALA A 9 9.95 -9.56 -4.13
CA ALA A 9 11.17 -8.92 -3.68
C ALA A 9 12.16 -9.96 -3.12
N ILE A 10 11.66 -10.93 -2.35
CA ILE A 10 12.48 -12.01 -1.80
C ILE A 10 13.04 -12.94 -2.88
N GLU A 11 12.26 -13.28 -3.90
CA GLU A 11 12.77 -14.03 -5.06
C GLU A 11 13.96 -13.32 -5.72
N LEU A 12 13.84 -12.00 -5.97
CA LEU A 12 14.94 -11.22 -6.53
C LEU A 12 16.15 -11.13 -5.59
N ALA A 13 15.91 -10.99 -4.28
CA ALA A 13 16.99 -10.96 -3.30
C ALA A 13 17.74 -12.30 -3.24
N HIS A 14 17.06 -13.43 -3.46
CA HIS A 14 17.71 -14.74 -3.58
C HIS A 14 18.56 -14.86 -4.85
N GLU A 15 18.11 -14.34 -5.99
CA GLU A 15 18.92 -14.29 -7.20
C GLU A 15 20.16 -13.41 -6.99
N MET A 16 19.99 -12.22 -6.40
CA MET A 16 21.10 -11.33 -6.07
C MET A 16 22.08 -11.95 -5.07
N ALA A 17 21.61 -12.77 -4.12
CA ALA A 17 22.48 -13.44 -3.16
C ALA A 17 23.44 -14.45 -3.81
N LYS A 18 23.14 -14.96 -5.03
CA LYS A 18 24.06 -15.80 -5.80
C LYS A 18 25.29 -15.02 -6.28
N GLU A 19 25.11 -13.74 -6.60
CA GLU A 19 26.19 -12.83 -7.01
C GLU A 19 26.99 -12.31 -5.82
N TYR A 20 26.37 -12.26 -4.63
CA TYR A 20 26.97 -11.75 -3.39
C TYR A 20 26.93 -12.79 -2.25
N PRO A 21 27.61 -13.94 -2.41
CA PRO A 21 27.60 -15.01 -1.41
C PRO A 21 28.14 -14.52 -0.07
N ASN A 22 27.55 -14.99 1.02
CA ASN A 22 27.89 -14.63 2.42
C ASN A 22 27.75 -13.13 2.77
N ARG A 23 27.19 -12.30 1.90
CA ARG A 23 26.96 -10.87 2.13
C ARG A 23 25.47 -10.51 2.18
N LEU A 24 24.66 -11.18 1.37
CA LEU A 24 23.21 -11.00 1.35
C LEU A 24 22.50 -12.26 1.83
N PHE A 25 21.64 -12.08 2.84
CA PHE A 25 20.82 -13.15 3.41
C PHE A 25 19.36 -12.69 3.38
N PRO A 26 18.56 -13.14 2.40
CA PRO A 26 17.15 -12.79 2.27
C PRO A 26 16.26 -13.56 3.26
N PHE A 27 15.26 -12.89 3.82
CA PHE A 27 14.23 -13.44 4.71
C PHE A 27 12.86 -12.91 4.28
N HIS A 28 11.86 -13.78 4.22
CA HIS A 28 10.47 -13.37 3.99
C HIS A 28 9.80 -13.10 5.33
N GLY A 29 9.23 -11.92 5.50
CA GLY A 29 8.56 -11.52 6.74
C GLY A 29 8.31 -10.03 6.83
N GLN A 30 7.70 -9.64 7.94
CA GLN A 30 7.27 -8.29 8.24
C GLN A 30 8.25 -7.55 9.16
N PHE A 31 8.21 -6.21 9.16
CA PHE A 31 9.05 -5.44 10.08
C PHE A 31 8.71 -5.75 11.54
N SER A 32 7.44 -6.00 11.81
CA SER A 32 6.92 -6.43 13.11
C SER A 32 7.31 -7.86 13.50
N GLU A 33 8.13 -8.57 12.71
CA GLU A 33 8.61 -9.92 13.00
C GLU A 33 10.14 -9.96 13.18
N LEU A 34 10.83 -8.82 13.12
CA LEU A 34 12.30 -8.71 13.21
C LEU A 34 12.89 -9.55 14.36
N LYS A 35 12.41 -9.37 15.59
CA LYS A 35 12.93 -10.10 16.76
C LYS A 35 12.68 -11.60 16.68
N GLN A 36 11.53 -12.00 16.16
CA GLN A 36 11.20 -13.42 16.02
C GLN A 36 12.09 -14.09 14.98
N ILE A 37 12.27 -13.44 13.82
CA ILE A 37 13.07 -13.96 12.70
C ILE A 37 14.55 -14.03 13.09
N PHE A 38 15.03 -13.07 13.87
CA PHE A 38 16.45 -12.97 14.27
C PHE A 38 16.71 -13.35 15.72
N LYS A 39 15.80 -14.08 16.38
CA LYS A 39 15.84 -14.41 17.82
C LYS A 39 17.17 -15.03 18.29
N ASN A 40 17.81 -15.83 17.45
CA ASN A 40 19.09 -16.50 17.77
C ASN A 40 20.32 -15.72 17.28
N LYS A 41 20.15 -14.43 16.96
CA LYS A 41 21.19 -13.53 16.46
C LYS A 41 21.24 -12.23 17.27
N GLU A 42 21.10 -12.33 18.59
CA GLU A 42 21.21 -11.17 19.47
C GLU A 42 22.60 -10.50 19.27
N ASN A 43 22.62 -9.16 19.12
CA ASN A 43 23.78 -8.30 18.81
C ASN A 43 24.36 -8.35 17.37
N PHE A 44 23.57 -8.70 16.35
CA PHE A 44 24.12 -8.88 14.97
C PHE A 44 24.18 -7.63 14.08
N PHE A 45 23.45 -6.56 14.39
CA PHE A 45 23.29 -5.44 13.46
C PHE A 45 23.94 -4.16 13.98
N ASP A 46 24.97 -3.68 13.28
CA ASP A 46 25.54 -2.35 13.50
C ASP A 46 24.57 -1.22 13.10
N GLY A 47 23.57 -1.56 12.28
CA GLY A 47 22.53 -0.63 11.86
C GLY A 47 21.38 -1.34 11.16
N ILE A 48 20.18 -0.77 11.28
CA ILE A 48 18.96 -1.24 10.62
C ILE A 48 18.42 -0.10 9.76
N LEU A 49 18.14 -0.40 8.48
CA LEU A 49 17.48 0.51 7.56
C LEU A 49 16.06 -0.02 7.29
N LEU A 50 15.06 0.80 7.59
CA LEU A 50 13.67 0.53 7.24
C LEU A 50 13.24 1.49 6.13
N ASP A 51 12.96 0.95 4.95
CA ASP A 51 12.34 1.70 3.85
C ASP A 51 10.84 1.42 3.83
N ALA A 52 10.04 2.46 4.06
CA ALA A 52 8.60 2.36 4.18
C ALA A 52 7.91 2.92 2.93
N GLY A 53 7.12 2.08 2.27
CA GLY A 53 6.32 2.47 1.12
C GLY A 53 6.22 1.36 0.09
N THR A 54 5.96 1.76 -1.15
CA THR A 54 5.83 0.84 -2.28
C THR A 54 7.05 0.87 -3.17
N SER A 55 7.46 -0.29 -3.67
CA SER A 55 8.50 -0.39 -4.68
C SER A 55 7.98 -0.04 -6.08
N THR A 56 8.89 0.38 -6.95
CA THR A 56 8.59 0.62 -8.37
C THR A 56 8.03 -0.63 -9.05
N MET A 57 8.47 -1.82 -8.64
CA MET A 57 7.96 -3.08 -9.18
C MET A 57 6.48 -3.29 -8.85
N GLN A 58 6.06 -2.95 -7.63
CA GLN A 58 4.65 -3.01 -7.22
C GLN A 58 3.79 -1.99 -7.99
N LEU A 59 4.34 -0.79 -8.25
CA LEU A 59 3.63 0.26 -9.00
C LEU A 59 3.51 -0.05 -10.50
N ASN A 60 4.47 -0.78 -11.07
CA ASN A 60 4.52 -1.11 -12.50
C ASN A 60 3.77 -2.41 -12.85
N ASP A 61 3.57 -3.32 -11.89
CA ASP A 61 2.75 -4.52 -12.10
C ASP A 61 1.27 -4.21 -11.88
N SER A 62 0.52 -4.03 -12.96
CA SER A 62 -0.91 -3.70 -12.88
C SER A 62 -1.73 -4.77 -12.17
N LYS A 63 -1.30 -6.04 -12.19
CA LYS A 63 -2.00 -7.14 -11.50
C LYS A 63 -1.99 -6.96 -9.97
N ARG A 64 -1.08 -6.14 -9.44
CA ARG A 64 -0.97 -5.83 -8.01
C ARG A 64 -1.93 -4.73 -7.57
N GLY A 65 -2.43 -3.91 -8.49
CA GLY A 65 -3.47 -2.92 -8.18
C GLY A 65 -3.01 -1.67 -7.43
N PHE A 66 -1.70 -1.43 -7.27
CA PHE A 66 -1.19 -0.24 -6.54
C PHE A 66 -1.30 1.07 -7.35
N SER A 67 -1.53 0.96 -8.66
CA SER A 67 -1.51 2.09 -9.58
C SER A 67 -2.73 2.05 -10.50
N PHE A 68 -3.19 3.24 -10.90
CA PHE A 68 -4.24 3.44 -11.90
C PHE A 68 -3.68 3.89 -13.26
N ARG A 69 -2.35 3.85 -13.44
CA ARG A 69 -1.72 4.12 -14.76
C ARG A 69 -2.11 3.08 -15.81
N HIS A 70 -2.21 1.83 -15.37
CA HIS A 70 -2.70 0.71 -16.14
C HIS A 70 -3.81 0.03 -15.35
N GLU A 71 -4.79 -0.51 -16.07
CA GLU A 71 -5.90 -1.21 -15.45
C GLU A 71 -5.44 -2.49 -14.75
N GLY A 72 -5.95 -2.70 -13.54
CA GLY A 72 -5.71 -3.86 -12.71
C GLY A 72 -6.78 -4.04 -11.65
N PRO A 73 -6.80 -5.19 -10.95
CA PRO A 73 -7.75 -5.43 -9.87
C PRO A 73 -7.48 -4.50 -8.68
N LEU A 74 -8.50 -4.20 -7.89
CA LEU A 74 -8.33 -3.52 -6.59
C LEU A 74 -7.79 -4.50 -5.53
N ASP A 75 -6.52 -4.87 -5.61
CA ASP A 75 -5.87 -5.74 -4.61
C ASP A 75 -5.09 -4.91 -3.57
N MET A 76 -3.96 -4.31 -3.99
CA MET A 76 -3.04 -3.50 -3.17
C MET A 76 -2.34 -4.23 -2.02
N ARG A 77 -2.42 -5.56 -1.89
CA ARG A 77 -1.64 -6.29 -0.87
C ARG A 77 -0.17 -6.40 -1.29
N MET A 78 0.73 -6.04 -0.39
CA MET A 78 2.17 -6.24 -0.55
C MET A 78 2.53 -7.73 -0.46
N ASN A 79 1.86 -8.48 0.43
CA ASN A 79 1.92 -9.93 0.47
C ASN A 79 0.67 -10.52 -0.19
N THR A 80 0.78 -10.96 -1.44
CA THR A 80 -0.34 -11.52 -2.22
C THR A 80 -0.86 -12.86 -1.71
N LYS A 81 -0.06 -13.59 -0.93
CA LYS A 81 -0.45 -14.85 -0.29
C LYS A 81 -1.23 -14.64 1.02
N SER A 82 -1.24 -13.42 1.54
CA SER A 82 -1.98 -13.07 2.76
C SER A 82 -3.49 -13.24 2.58
N LYS A 83 -4.19 -13.71 3.61
CA LYS A 83 -5.67 -13.70 3.67
C LYS A 83 -6.25 -12.36 4.15
N SER A 84 -5.43 -11.30 4.17
CA SER A 84 -5.85 -9.96 4.57
C SER A 84 -6.86 -9.35 3.59
N ILE A 85 -7.51 -8.30 4.07
CA ILE A 85 -8.46 -7.49 3.29
C ILE A 85 -7.80 -6.89 2.04
N THR A 86 -8.54 -6.82 0.94
CA THR A 86 -8.08 -6.16 -0.30
C THR A 86 -8.63 -4.73 -0.41
N ALA A 87 -8.06 -3.92 -1.31
CA ALA A 87 -8.64 -2.61 -1.62
C ALA A 87 -10.07 -2.73 -2.17
N TYR A 88 -10.38 -3.80 -2.90
CA TYR A 88 -11.73 -4.12 -3.37
C TYR A 88 -12.70 -4.25 -2.20
N ASP A 89 -12.30 -4.97 -1.16
CA ASP A 89 -13.12 -5.15 0.04
C ASP A 89 -13.36 -3.82 0.76
N LEU A 90 -12.32 -3.00 0.93
CA LEU A 90 -12.46 -1.68 1.55
C LEU A 90 -13.44 -0.80 0.76
N VAL A 91 -13.27 -0.75 -0.56
CA VAL A 91 -14.06 0.11 -1.46
C VAL A 91 -15.50 -0.36 -1.58
N ASN A 92 -15.77 -1.67 -1.55
CA ASN A 92 -17.11 -2.21 -1.81
C ASN A 92 -17.89 -2.60 -0.56
N LYS A 93 -17.24 -2.85 0.59
CA LYS A 93 -17.92 -3.37 1.81
C LYS A 93 -18.03 -2.35 2.94
N LEU A 94 -17.12 -1.38 3.04
CA LEU A 94 -17.19 -0.37 4.12
C LEU A 94 -18.29 0.64 3.86
N ASP A 95 -18.93 1.14 4.92
CA ASP A 95 -19.86 2.26 4.80
C ASP A 95 -19.16 3.57 4.37
N GLU A 96 -19.96 4.55 3.92
CA GLU A 96 -19.46 5.85 3.45
C GLU A 96 -18.64 6.59 4.52
N ALA A 97 -19.08 6.56 5.78
CA ALA A 97 -18.45 7.29 6.87
C ALA A 97 -17.06 6.73 7.20
N THR A 98 -16.93 5.41 7.20
CA THR A 98 -15.68 4.69 7.44
C THR A 98 -14.71 4.90 6.29
N LEU A 99 -15.18 4.80 5.04
CA LEU A 99 -14.36 5.09 3.86
C LEU A 99 -13.86 6.55 3.85
N SER A 100 -14.74 7.49 4.17
CA SER A 100 -14.42 8.91 4.33
C SER A 100 -13.34 9.14 5.41
N ARG A 101 -13.44 8.43 6.55
CA ARG A 101 -12.45 8.50 7.63
C ARG A 101 -11.09 7.98 7.20
N ILE A 102 -11.03 6.85 6.48
CA ILE A 102 -9.80 6.28 5.92
C ILE A 102 -9.12 7.29 4.99
N ILE A 103 -9.87 7.85 4.03
CA ILE A 103 -9.33 8.82 3.05
C ILE A 103 -8.81 10.07 3.75
N ARG A 104 -9.51 10.55 4.78
CA ARG A 104 -9.06 11.70 5.56
C ARG A 104 -7.77 11.41 6.33
N LEU A 105 -7.74 10.30 7.07
CA LEU A 105 -6.66 10.01 8.02
C LEU A 105 -5.37 9.60 7.30
N TYR A 106 -5.48 8.69 6.33
CA TYR A 106 -4.30 8.09 5.67
C TYR A 106 -3.98 8.73 4.32
N GLY A 107 -4.96 9.36 3.68
CA GLY A 107 -4.77 10.08 2.42
C GLY A 107 -4.55 11.58 2.59
N GLU A 108 -4.85 12.14 3.76
CA GLU A 108 -4.77 13.58 4.03
C GLU A 108 -5.57 14.43 3.01
N ASP A 109 -6.65 13.88 2.44
CA ASP A 109 -7.48 14.56 1.43
C ASP A 109 -8.67 15.29 2.06
N GLN A 110 -8.70 16.62 1.94
CA GLN A 110 -9.79 17.45 2.48
C GLN A 110 -11.15 17.20 1.81
N ARG A 111 -11.16 16.62 0.61
CA ARG A 111 -12.36 16.27 -0.15
C ARG A 111 -12.90 14.89 0.21
N HIS A 112 -12.34 14.24 1.23
CA HIS A 112 -12.66 12.87 1.65
C HIS A 112 -14.16 12.54 1.68
N ARG A 113 -15.02 13.45 2.18
CA ARG A 113 -16.48 13.25 2.22
C ARG A 113 -17.08 13.10 0.83
N LYS A 114 -16.69 13.98 -0.10
CA LYS A 114 -17.19 13.97 -1.49
C LYS A 114 -16.71 12.71 -2.22
N ILE A 115 -15.44 12.34 -2.03
CA ILE A 115 -14.84 11.14 -2.61
C ILE A 115 -15.59 9.89 -2.14
N ALA A 116 -15.76 9.71 -0.84
CA ALA A 116 -16.45 8.57 -0.26
C ALA A 116 -17.91 8.48 -0.74
N ARG A 117 -18.62 9.61 -0.79
CA ARG A 117 -19.99 9.68 -1.34
C ARG A 117 -20.04 9.24 -2.80
N CYS A 118 -19.13 9.71 -3.64
CA CYS A 118 -19.10 9.30 -5.05
C CYS A 118 -18.86 7.79 -5.21
N ILE A 119 -17.94 7.22 -4.44
CA ILE A 119 -17.68 5.77 -4.42
C ILE A 119 -18.92 5.00 -3.97
N TYR A 120 -19.55 5.44 -2.87
CA TYR A 120 -20.75 4.81 -2.32
C TYR A 120 -21.92 4.84 -3.30
N GLN A 121 -22.22 6.02 -3.85
CA GLN A 121 -23.31 6.19 -4.81
C GLN A 121 -23.09 5.36 -6.08
N TRP A 122 -21.86 5.33 -6.60
CA TRP A 122 -21.53 4.53 -7.77
C TRP A 122 -21.80 3.05 -7.52
N ARG A 123 -21.25 2.46 -6.45
CA ARG A 123 -21.42 1.02 -6.19
C ARG A 123 -22.87 0.64 -5.87
N SER A 124 -23.63 1.54 -5.26
CA SER A 124 -25.06 1.34 -5.00
C SER A 124 -25.91 1.38 -6.28
N THR A 125 -25.45 2.06 -7.32
CA THR A 125 -26.22 2.28 -8.56
C THR A 125 -25.80 1.34 -9.68
N PHE A 126 -24.50 1.11 -9.86
CA PHE A 126 -23.93 0.38 -11.00
C PHE A 126 -23.29 -0.96 -10.61
N GLY A 127 -23.29 -1.30 -9.32
CA GLY A 127 -22.65 -2.50 -8.80
C GLY A 127 -21.17 -2.30 -8.44
N PRO A 128 -20.47 -3.38 -8.05
CA PRO A 128 -19.14 -3.29 -7.45
C PRO A 128 -18.10 -2.61 -8.34
N ILE A 129 -17.17 -1.89 -7.70
CA ILE A 129 -16.02 -1.28 -8.34
C ILE A 129 -14.88 -2.29 -8.33
N SER A 130 -14.44 -2.74 -9.49
CA SER A 130 -13.55 -3.90 -9.62
C SER A 130 -12.11 -3.53 -10.00
N THR A 131 -11.91 -2.40 -10.68
CA THR A 131 -10.60 -2.02 -11.24
C THR A 131 -10.07 -0.70 -10.73
N THR A 132 -8.75 -0.54 -10.78
CA THR A 132 -8.02 0.67 -10.38
C THR A 132 -8.41 1.90 -11.21
N THR A 133 -8.51 1.74 -12.52
CA THR A 133 -8.94 2.78 -13.47
C THR A 133 -10.38 3.20 -13.23
N GLN A 134 -11.29 2.25 -12.95
CA GLN A 134 -12.68 2.53 -12.62
C GLN A 134 -12.76 3.40 -11.34
N LEU A 135 -12.09 2.99 -10.27
CA LEU A 135 -12.04 3.78 -9.03
C LEU A 135 -11.48 5.18 -9.28
N ALA A 136 -10.35 5.29 -9.99
CA ALA A 136 -9.72 6.57 -10.28
C ALA A 136 -10.64 7.51 -11.09
N ASN A 137 -11.37 6.96 -12.06
CA ASN A 137 -12.31 7.71 -12.88
C ASN A 137 -13.53 8.19 -12.08
N ILE A 138 -14.09 7.36 -11.21
CA ILE A 138 -15.20 7.75 -10.32
C ILE A 138 -14.79 8.94 -9.46
N ILE A 139 -13.59 8.88 -8.87
CA ILE A 139 -13.05 9.96 -8.04
C ILE A 139 -12.85 11.23 -8.88
N LYS A 140 -12.22 11.10 -10.05
CA LYS A 140 -11.96 12.24 -10.95
C LYS A 140 -13.25 12.93 -11.38
N ILE A 141 -14.25 12.18 -11.85
CA ILE A 141 -15.54 12.71 -12.29
C ILE A 141 -16.28 13.33 -11.10
N GLY A 142 -16.32 12.64 -9.97
CA GLY A 142 -16.95 13.11 -8.74
C GLY A 142 -16.39 14.44 -8.24
N LEU A 143 -15.10 14.70 -8.47
CA LEU A 143 -14.44 15.96 -8.12
C LEU A 143 -14.52 17.05 -9.20
N GLY A 144 -15.17 16.79 -10.34
CA GLY A 144 -15.41 17.78 -11.39
C GLY A 144 -14.45 17.70 -12.58
N GLY A 145 -13.81 16.55 -12.83
CA GLY A 145 -13.08 16.24 -14.06
C GLY A 145 -11.70 16.89 -14.23
N SER A 146 -11.57 18.17 -13.85
CA SER A 146 -10.35 18.99 -13.93
C SER A 146 -9.66 19.19 -12.58
N ALA A 147 -10.18 18.57 -11.51
CA ALA A 147 -9.59 18.69 -10.19
C ALA A 147 -8.20 18.05 -10.19
N SER A 148 -7.17 18.87 -10.02
CA SER A 148 -5.83 18.43 -9.65
C SER A 148 -5.62 18.69 -8.18
N ASP A 149 -4.82 17.86 -7.54
CA ASP A 149 -4.29 18.12 -6.20
C ASP A 149 -2.79 18.36 -6.33
N VAL A 150 -2.13 18.71 -5.24
CA VAL A 150 -0.68 18.83 -5.20
C VAL A 150 -0.07 17.89 -4.18
N ASP A 151 1.15 17.44 -4.47
CA ASP A 151 1.97 16.74 -3.48
C ASP A 151 2.65 17.73 -2.51
N LYS A 152 3.45 17.19 -1.58
CA LYS A 152 4.19 17.99 -0.59
C LYS A 152 5.22 18.94 -1.22
N LEU A 153 5.56 18.76 -2.50
CA LEU A 153 6.49 19.61 -3.26
C LEU A 153 5.73 20.54 -4.22
N ASN A 154 4.42 20.74 -4.03
CA ASN A 154 3.55 21.55 -4.89
C ASN A 154 3.48 21.08 -6.35
N ARG A 155 3.76 19.80 -6.62
CA ARG A 155 3.64 19.24 -7.97
C ARG A 155 2.22 18.74 -8.20
N PRO A 156 1.62 18.96 -9.38
CA PRO A 156 0.31 18.44 -9.71
C PRO A 156 0.27 16.91 -9.61
N ILE A 157 -0.70 16.38 -8.89
CA ILE A 157 -1.00 14.96 -8.81
C ILE A 157 -2.44 14.69 -9.22
N HIS A 158 -2.66 13.47 -9.70
CA HIS A 158 -3.99 13.00 -10.01
C HIS A 158 -4.87 12.99 -8.74
N PRO A 159 -6.16 13.38 -8.83
CA PRO A 159 -7.05 13.46 -7.67
C PRO A 159 -7.22 12.14 -6.92
N ALA A 160 -7.05 10.99 -7.59
CA ALA A 160 -7.16 9.67 -6.97
C ALA A 160 -5.93 9.27 -6.13
N THR A 161 -4.77 9.95 -6.29
CA THR A 161 -3.50 9.53 -5.68
C THR A 161 -3.59 9.38 -4.16
N LYS A 162 -4.15 10.37 -3.46
CA LYS A 162 -4.32 10.34 -2.00
C LYS A 162 -5.28 9.25 -1.53
N THR A 163 -6.31 8.94 -2.32
CA THR A 163 -7.23 7.84 -2.01
C THR A 163 -6.55 6.48 -2.16
N PHE A 164 -5.75 6.29 -3.22
CA PHE A 164 -4.97 5.06 -3.42
C PHE A 164 -3.95 4.86 -2.29
N GLN A 165 -3.26 5.93 -1.89
CA GLN A 165 -2.37 5.91 -0.72
C GLN A 165 -3.11 5.49 0.55
N ALA A 166 -4.28 6.07 0.82
CA ALA A 166 -5.07 5.75 2.00
C ALA A 166 -5.49 4.27 2.05
N LEU A 167 -5.99 3.75 0.92
CA LEU A 167 -6.39 2.35 0.82
C LEU A 167 -5.21 1.41 1.00
N ARG A 168 -4.07 1.73 0.38
CA ARG A 168 -2.83 0.96 0.48
C ARG A 168 -2.35 0.84 1.92
N ILE A 169 -2.31 1.97 2.64
CA ILE A 169 -1.91 2.03 4.04
C ILE A 169 -2.78 1.11 4.90
N VAL A 170 -4.10 1.13 4.69
CA VAL A 170 -5.03 0.27 5.45
C VAL A 170 -4.89 -1.20 5.08
N VAL A 171 -4.81 -1.54 3.79
CA VAL A 171 -4.66 -2.94 3.31
C VAL A 171 -3.42 -3.60 3.90
N ASN A 172 -2.35 -2.83 4.06
CA ASN A 172 -1.05 -3.34 4.47
C ASN A 172 -0.70 -3.04 5.93
N ASP A 173 -1.59 -2.39 6.67
CA ASP A 173 -1.36 -1.93 8.05
C ASP A 173 -0.04 -1.14 8.21
N GLU A 174 0.32 -0.33 7.20
CA GLU A 174 1.69 0.19 7.02
C GLU A 174 2.22 0.98 8.21
N LEU A 175 1.37 1.78 8.86
CA LEU A 175 1.81 2.62 9.98
C LEU A 175 2.06 1.81 11.26
N ASN A 176 1.21 0.82 11.55
CA ASN A 176 1.41 -0.06 12.70
C ASN A 176 2.62 -0.97 12.46
N GLU A 177 2.78 -1.47 11.24
CA GLU A 177 3.94 -2.26 10.83
C GLU A 177 5.25 -1.49 10.99
N LEU A 178 5.28 -0.23 10.55
CA LEU A 178 6.45 0.64 10.74
C LEU A 178 6.71 0.92 12.22
N TYR A 179 5.67 1.24 13.00
CA TYR A 179 5.81 1.51 14.43
C TYR A 179 6.35 0.28 15.19
N ASN A 180 5.74 -0.89 15.01
CA ASN A 180 6.17 -2.13 15.64
C ASN A 180 7.57 -2.55 15.17
N GLY A 181 7.92 -2.30 13.90
CA GLY A 181 9.25 -2.52 13.37
C GLY A 181 10.31 -1.63 14.01
N LEU A 182 10.00 -0.35 14.23
CA LEU A 182 10.89 0.59 14.93
C LEU A 182 11.13 0.18 16.39
N GLU A 183 10.07 -0.21 17.11
CA GLU A 183 10.18 -0.72 18.48
C GLU A 183 11.12 -1.94 18.55
N GLN A 184 10.98 -2.86 17.58
CA GLN A 184 11.83 -4.05 17.50
C GLN A 184 13.25 -3.78 17.07
N ALA A 185 13.49 -2.73 16.28
CA ALA A 185 14.83 -2.32 15.87
C ALA A 185 15.59 -1.59 16.97
N TYR A 186 14.87 -0.94 17.89
CA TYR A 186 15.47 -0.15 18.97
C TYR A 186 15.86 -0.97 20.21
N THR A 187 15.10 -2.02 20.53
CA THR A 187 15.34 -2.88 21.72
C THR A 187 15.99 -4.19 21.38
#